data_AF-A0A7H0Y5H9-F1
#
_entry.id   AF-A0A7H0Y5H9-F1
#
_cell.length_a   1.000
_cell.length_b   1.000
_cell.length_c   1.000
_cell.angle_alpha   90.00
_cell.angle_beta   90.00
_cell.angle_gamma   90.00
#
_symmetry.space_group_name_H-M   'P 1'
#
loop_
_entity.id
_entity.type
_entity.pdbx_description
1 polymer ?
#
loop_
_entity_poly.entity_id
_entity_poly.type
_entity_poly.pdbx_seq_one_letter_code
_entity_poly.pdbx_strand_id
1 'polypeptide(L)' 'MNKLSKETVRILTESGWYPGRKSDITETSDFLQSKGYQLFPCVGDVLSEFGGIKYSFNQPNGDKDSFQ' A
#
# COMPACT_ATOMS: atom_id res chain seq x y z
N MET A 1 -11.10 -3.50 -8.23
CA MET A 1 -9.82 -2.97 -8.74
C MET A 1 -9.40 -3.78 -9.97
N ASN A 2 -9.96 -3.49 -11.15
CA ASN A 2 -9.65 -4.26 -12.36
C ASN A 2 -8.94 -3.37 -13.38
N LYS A 3 -7.63 -3.19 -13.16
CA LYS A 3 -6.55 -3.06 -14.19
C LYS A 3 -5.32 -2.40 -13.57
N LEU A 4 -4.65 -3.11 -12.66
CA LEU A 4 -3.23 -2.85 -12.44
C LEU A 4 -2.46 -3.34 -13.68
N SER A 5 -1.42 -2.62 -14.08
CA SER A 5 -0.56 -3.08 -15.16
C SER A 5 0.17 -4.37 -14.76
N LYS A 6 0.62 -5.16 -15.74
CA LYS A 6 1.42 -6.37 -15.46
C LYS A 6 2.67 -6.04 -14.62
N GLU A 7 3.31 -4.92 -14.92
CA GLU A 7 4.49 -4.44 -14.20
C GLU A 7 4.15 -4.09 -12.75
N THR A 8 3.04 -3.37 -12.53
CA THR A 8 2.57 -3.05 -11.18
C THR A 8 2.30 -4.31 -10.37
N VAL A 9 1.59 -5.30 -10.96
CA VAL A 9 1.32 -6.57 -10.28
C VAL A 9 2.62 -7.30 -9.93
N ARG A 10 3.62 -7.29 -10.83
CA ARG A 10 4.93 -7.88 -10.56
C ARG A 10 5.60 -7.23 -9.35
N ILE A 11 5.75 -5.90 -9.36
CA ILE A 11 6.40 -5.15 -8.27
C ILE A 11 5.70 -5.39 -6.94
N LEU A 12 4.36 -5.32 -6.92
CA LEU A 12 3.58 -5.58 -5.71
C LEU A 12 3.85 -6.99 -5.17
N THR A 13 3.78 -8.01 -6.05
CA THR A 13 3.98 -9.42 -5.67
C THR A 13 5.40 -9.69 -5.17
N GLU A 14 6.41 -9.14 -5.86
CA GLU A 14 7.82 -9.23 -5.44
C GLU A 14 8.08 -8.55 -4.09
N SER A 15 7.27 -7.54 -3.74
CA SER A 15 7.32 -6.86 -2.44
C SER A 15 6.52 -7.58 -1.34
N GLY A 16 5.89 -8.73 -1.66
CA GLY A 16 5.12 -9.54 -0.71
C GLY A 16 3.63 -9.23 -0.65
N TRP A 17 3.10 -8.40 -1.55
CA TRP A 17 1.65 -8.20 -1.68
C TRP A 17 0.99 -9.39 -2.41
N TYR A 18 -0.27 -9.68 -2.08
CA TYR A 18 -1.10 -10.64 -2.80
C TYR A 18 -2.57 -10.16 -2.81
N PRO A 19 -3.37 -10.55 -3.82
CA PRO A 19 -4.76 -10.12 -3.92
C PRO A 19 -5.58 -10.52 -2.69
N GLY A 20 -6.33 -9.58 -2.13
CA GLY A 20 -7.18 -9.83 -0.95
C GLY A 20 -6.42 -9.90 0.38
N ARG A 21 -5.15 -9.49 0.42
CA ARG A 21 -4.42 -9.25 1.66
C ARG A 21 -5.24 -8.36 2.60
N LYS A 22 -5.22 -8.68 3.89
CA LYS A 22 -5.80 -7.86 4.96
C LYS A 22 -4.80 -7.74 6.10
N SER A 23 -4.15 -6.59 6.18
CA SER A 23 -3.32 -6.21 7.32
C SER A 23 -4.20 -5.59 8.41
N ASP A 24 -3.81 -5.82 9.66
CA ASP A 24 -4.30 -5.01 10.76
C ASP A 24 -3.81 -3.57 10.56
N ILE A 25 -4.73 -2.62 10.73
CA ILE A 25 -4.49 -1.18 10.60
C ILE A 25 -4.84 -0.43 11.88
N THR A 26 -5.12 -1.13 12.99
CA THR A 26 -5.59 -0.53 14.25
C THR A 26 -4.61 0.54 14.73
N GLU A 27 -3.31 0.24 14.76
CA GLU A 27 -2.27 1.20 15.18
C GLU A 27 -2.27 2.47 14.30
N THR A 28 -2.33 2.29 12.98
CA THR A 28 -2.39 3.41 12.03
C THR A 28 -3.67 4.22 12.18
N SER A 29 -4.80 3.55 12.38
CA SER A 29 -6.11 4.18 12.61
C SER A 29 -6.09 5.02 13.89
N ASP A 30 -5.62 4.45 15.00
CA ASP A 30 -5.53 5.11 16.29
C ASP A 30 -4.58 6.31 16.22
N PHE A 31 -3.44 6.15 15.55
CA PHE A 31 -2.51 7.24 15.30
C PHE A 31 -3.17 8.39 14.53
N LEU A 32 -3.86 8.11 13.43
CA LEU A 32 -4.52 9.13 12.61
C LEU A 32 -5.64 9.84 13.39
N GLN A 33 -6.46 9.09 14.13
CA GLN A 33 -7.51 9.66 14.98
C GLN A 33 -6.93 10.54 16.09
N SER A 34 -5.81 10.13 16.71
CA SER A 34 -5.11 10.93 17.74
C SER A 34 -4.59 12.28 17.19
N LYS A 35 -4.39 12.37 15.87
CA LYS A 35 -3.99 13.60 15.16
C LYS A 35 -5.19 14.42 14.69
N GLY A 36 -6.42 13.99 14.97
CA GLY A 36 -7.65 14.66 14.57
C GLY A 36 -8.12 14.34 13.14
N TYR A 37 -7.54 13.32 12.49
CA TYR A 37 -8.01 12.86 11.19
C TYR A 37 -9.19 11.90 11.31
N GLN A 38 -10.16 12.03 10.40
CA GLN A 38 -11.21 11.05 10.20
C GLN A 38 -10.77 10.01 9.16
N LEU A 39 -10.78 8.74 9.54
CA LEU A 39 -10.46 7.64 8.62
C LEU A 39 -11.74 7.18 7.92
N PHE A 40 -11.86 7.45 6.62
CA PHE A 40 -12.96 6.95 5.81
C PHE A 40 -12.79 5.45 5.51
N PRO A 41 -13.89 4.68 5.42
CA PRO A 41 -13.81 3.24 5.15
C PRO A 41 -12.96 2.87 3.93
N CYS A 42 -13.06 3.62 2.83
CA CYS A 42 -12.25 3.39 1.63
C CYS A 42 -10.74 3.54 1.87
N VAL A 43 -10.33 4.41 2.78
CA VAL A 43 -8.91 4.55 3.16
C VAL A 43 -8.50 3.37 4.03
N GLY A 44 -9.37 2.94 4.94
CA GLY A 44 -9.15 1.72 5.72
C GLY A 44 -8.95 0.49 4.84
N ASP A 45 -9.79 0.30 3.83
CA ASP A 45 -9.66 -0.81 2.87
C ASP A 45 -8.32 -0.77 2.13
N VAL A 46 -7.90 0.41 1.66
CA VAL A 46 -6.61 0.57 0.96
C VAL A 46 -5.43 0.33 1.90
N LEU A 47 -5.46 0.86 3.13
CA LEU A 47 -4.41 0.65 4.11
C LEU A 47 -4.32 -0.83 4.54
N SER A 48 -5.46 -1.51 4.65
CA SER A 48 -5.50 -2.93 5.00
C SER A 48 -4.91 -3.78 3.87
N GLU A 49 -5.19 -3.46 2.61
CA GLU A 49 -4.69 -4.24 1.49
C GLU A 49 -3.22 -3.95 1.15
N PHE A 50 -2.84 -2.68 1.07
CA PHE A 50 -1.53 -2.25 0.53
C PHE A 50 -0.57 -1.69 1.59
N GLY A 51 -1.08 -1.29 2.75
CA GLY A 51 -0.30 -0.62 3.79
C GLY A 51 0.73 -1.53 4.46
N GLY A 52 1.79 -0.92 4.97
CA GLY A 52 2.87 -1.59 5.71
C GLY A 52 3.84 -2.39 4.83
N ILE A 53 3.68 -2.38 3.51
CA ILE A 53 4.60 -3.00 2.56
C ILE A 53 5.53 -1.93 1.99
N LYS A 54 6.83 -2.23 1.95
CA LYS A 54 7.82 -1.39 1.27
C LYS A 54 7.92 -1.83 -0.18
N TYR A 55 7.60 -0.92 -1.10
CA TYR A 55 7.68 -1.20 -2.54
C TYR A 55 8.92 -0.56 -3.11
N SER A 56 9.68 -1.30 -3.92
CA SER A 56 10.82 -0.77 -4.68
C SER A 56 10.53 -0.88 -6.17
N PHE A 57 10.87 0.13 -6.95
CA PHE A 57 10.66 0.14 -8.39
C PHE A 57 11.78 0.91 -9.10
N ASN A 58 11.90 0.70 -10.41
CA ASN A 58 12.84 1.45 -11.24
C ASN A 58 12.10 2.61 -11.89
N GLN A 59 12.67 3.80 -11.79
CA GLN A 59 12.23 4.97 -12.52
C GLN A 59 12.57 4.84 -14.02
N PRO A 60 11.91 5.60 -14.90
CA PRO A 60 12.17 5.56 -16.34
C PRO A 60 13.63 5.87 -16.73
N ASN A 61 14.36 6.62 -15.89
CA ASN A 61 15.78 6.94 -16.08
C ASN A 61 16.72 5.81 -15.62
N GLY A 62 16.19 4.72 -15.05
CA GLY A 62 16.96 3.57 -14.56
C GLY A 62 17.30 3.61 -13.06
N ASP A 63 16.99 4.71 -12.36
CA ASP A 63 17.26 4.83 -10.94
C ASP A 63 16.29 3.98 -10.10
N LYS A 64 16.79 3.42 -8.99
CA LYS A 64 15.97 2.66 -8.05
C LYS A 64 15.35 3.59 -7.03
N ASP A 65 14.03 3.48 -6.85
CA ASP A 65 13.25 4.28 -5.92
C ASP A 65 12.37 3.37 -5.04
N SER A 66 11.83 3.92 -3.95
CA SER A 66 10.94 3.20 -3.05
C SER A 66 9.83 4.09 -2.48
N PHE A 67 8.62 3.53 -2.37
CA PHE A 67 7.55 4.14 -1.58
C PHE A 67 7.70 3.68 -0.12
N GLN A 68 7.86 4.64 0.79
CA GLN A 68 7.86 4.45 2.24
C GLN A 68 6.60 5.02 2.88
#